data_AF-A0A962SUC2-F1
#
_entry.id   AF-A0A962SUC2-F1
#
_cell.length_a   1.000
_cell.length_b   1.000
_cell.length_c   1.000
_cell.angle_alpha   90.00
_cell.angle_beta   90.00
_cell.angle_gamma   90.00
#
_symmetry.space_group_name_H-M   'P 1'
#
loop_
_entity.id
_entity.type
_entity.pdbx_description
1 polymer ?
#
loop_
_entity_poly.entity_id
_entity_poly.type
_entity_poly.pdbx_seq_one_letter_code
_entity_poly.pdbx_strand_id
1 'polypeptide(L)'
;TAEFIALLIRGDHELNEIKADNLPEVASPLRFATEQEIRDAIGAGPGSLGPLNLPIPCIADRTVAQMADFSAGANIDGKHYFGINWERDLPLPQVADLRTVVEGDPSPDGTGSLTIARGIEVGHIFQLGRKYSEAMQASVLDAEGQARTMTMGCYGIGVSRVVAAAIEQHHDQRGIVWPAAIAPFQVALLPMKMNRSQRVREVTERLYTEMTQAGIEVLLDDREVRPGFMFADMELIGIPHRVVIGERSLDQGEVEYRARTDSESSMVALDRIIAQLQEKL
;
A
#
# COMPACT_ATOMS: atom_id res chain seq x y z
N THR A 1 6.86 -32.07 20.72
CA THR A 1 6.25 -31.54 19.49
C THR A 1 6.43 -32.57 18.41
N ALA A 2 5.40 -32.85 17.62
CA ALA A 2 5.56 -33.73 16.46
C ALA A 2 6.50 -33.05 15.43
N GLU A 3 7.23 -33.84 14.67
CA GLU A 3 8.19 -33.34 13.68
C GLU A 3 7.49 -32.71 12.46
N PHE A 4 6.30 -33.21 12.11
CA PHE A 4 5.45 -32.72 11.03
C PHE A 4 4.02 -32.52 11.49
N ILE A 5 3.32 -31.60 10.84
CA ILE A 5 1.90 -31.33 11.04
C ILE A 5 1.22 -31.10 9.68
N ALA A 6 0.03 -31.69 9.49
CA ALA A 6 -0.76 -31.50 8.28
C ALA A 6 -1.83 -30.43 8.49
N LEU A 7 -1.89 -29.45 7.59
CA LEU A 7 -2.89 -28.39 7.59
C LEU A 7 -3.89 -28.65 6.45
N LEU A 8 -5.18 -28.83 6.77
CA LEU A 8 -6.21 -29.11 5.76
C LEU A 8 -6.95 -27.84 5.36
N ILE A 9 -6.97 -27.57 4.06
CA ILE A 9 -7.71 -26.49 3.42
C ILE A 9 -8.67 -27.10 2.38
N ARG A 10 -9.83 -26.47 2.18
CA ARG A 10 -10.78 -26.88 1.13
C ARG A 10 -10.19 -26.56 -0.25
N GLY A 11 -10.47 -27.37 -1.27
CA GLY A 11 -9.78 -27.30 -2.57
C GLY A 11 -9.95 -25.98 -3.36
N ASP A 12 -10.90 -25.13 -2.98
CA ASP A 12 -11.15 -23.80 -3.53
C ASP A 12 -10.53 -22.65 -2.68
N HIS A 13 -9.77 -22.98 -1.64
CA HIS A 13 -9.12 -22.04 -0.75
C HIS A 13 -7.60 -22.25 -0.72
N GLU A 14 -6.88 -21.21 -0.32
CA GLU A 14 -5.43 -21.23 -0.12
C GLU A 14 -5.08 -21.13 1.36
N LEU A 15 -3.99 -21.78 1.77
CA LEU A 15 -3.44 -21.62 3.10
C LEU A 15 -2.96 -20.18 3.30
N ASN A 16 -3.32 -19.58 4.42
CA ASN A 16 -2.71 -18.35 4.89
C ASN A 16 -1.50 -18.68 5.77
N GLU A 17 -0.30 -18.49 5.23
CA GLU A 17 0.95 -18.83 5.90
C GLU A 17 1.15 -18.06 7.21
N ILE A 18 0.68 -16.81 7.29
CA ILE A 18 0.76 -16.01 8.53
C ILE A 18 -0.17 -16.57 9.61
N LYS A 19 -1.36 -17.05 9.25
CA LYS A 19 -2.24 -17.74 10.21
C LYS A 19 -1.62 -19.04 10.68
N ALA A 20 -0.97 -19.79 9.78
CA ALA A 20 -0.24 -21.01 10.13
C ALA A 20 0.93 -20.74 11.08
N ASP A 21 1.74 -19.70 10.81
CA ASP A 21 2.87 -19.27 11.66
C ASP A 21 2.46 -18.93 13.09
N ASN A 22 1.23 -18.46 13.28
CA ASN A 22 0.71 -18.07 14.59
C ASN A 22 0.19 -19.27 15.42
N LEU A 23 0.19 -20.49 14.87
CA LEU A 23 -0.23 -21.69 15.60
C LEU A 23 0.92 -22.23 16.46
N PRO A 24 0.69 -22.50 17.76
CA PRO A 24 1.71 -23.09 18.64
C PRO A 24 2.28 -24.43 18.15
N GLU A 25 1.49 -25.19 17.38
CA GLU A 25 1.85 -26.49 16.86
C GLU A 25 2.71 -26.43 15.59
N VAL A 26 2.79 -25.25 14.95
CA VAL A 26 3.52 -25.02 13.70
C VAL A 26 4.83 -24.31 14.02
N ALA A 27 5.91 -24.72 13.34
CA ALA A 27 7.18 -24.02 13.45
C ALA A 27 7.05 -22.62 12.83
N SER A 28 7.51 -21.59 13.55
CA SER A 28 7.61 -20.21 13.05
C SER A 28 9.09 -19.82 12.95
N PRO A 29 9.64 -19.52 11.75
CA PRO A 29 8.91 -19.37 10.48
C PRO A 29 8.48 -20.71 9.87
N LEU A 30 7.34 -20.68 9.16
CA LEU A 30 6.75 -21.81 8.47
C LEU A 30 7.72 -22.36 7.44
N ARG A 31 7.81 -23.69 7.42
CA ARG A 31 8.53 -24.44 6.39
C ARG A 31 7.66 -25.57 5.91
N PHE A 32 7.43 -25.64 4.61
CA PHE A 32 6.80 -26.79 3.99
C PHE A 32 7.73 -28.01 4.02
N ALA A 33 7.15 -29.18 4.26
CA ALA A 33 7.85 -30.45 4.11
C ALA A 33 8.22 -30.68 2.63
N THR A 34 9.41 -31.22 2.40
CA THR A 34 9.84 -31.69 1.09
C THR A 34 9.12 -32.98 0.72
N GLU A 35 9.04 -33.31 -0.57
CA GLU A 35 8.41 -34.56 -1.01
C GLU A 35 9.04 -35.80 -0.35
N GLN A 36 10.36 -35.82 -0.17
CA GLN A 36 11.05 -36.93 0.49
C GLN A 36 10.61 -37.08 1.94
N GLU A 37 10.59 -35.98 2.71
CA GLU A 37 10.11 -35.98 4.09
C GLU A 37 8.64 -36.43 4.20
N ILE A 38 7.78 -35.98 3.28
CA ILE A 38 6.37 -36.38 3.21
C ILE A 38 6.27 -37.90 2.97
N ARG A 39 7.01 -38.43 2.00
CA ARG A 39 7.01 -39.87 1.69
C ARG A 39 7.53 -40.71 2.85
N ASP A 40 8.58 -40.26 3.52
CA ASP A 40 9.16 -40.94 4.68
C ASP A 40 8.20 -40.94 5.88
N ALA A 41 7.44 -39.85 6.08
CA ALA A 41 6.50 -39.72 7.18
C ALA A 41 5.15 -40.41 6.94
N ILE A 42 4.62 -40.35 5.70
CA ILE A 42 3.23 -40.74 5.38
C ILE A 42 3.16 -42.01 4.52
N GLY A 43 4.21 -42.32 3.75
CA GLY A 43 4.24 -43.46 2.83
C GLY A 43 3.65 -43.19 1.44
N ALA A 44 3.26 -41.94 1.15
CA ALA A 44 2.74 -41.49 -0.14
C ALA A 44 3.24 -40.09 -0.49
N GLY A 45 3.18 -39.71 -1.76
CA GLY A 45 3.63 -38.42 -2.26
C GLY A 45 2.51 -37.36 -2.39
N PRO A 46 2.88 -36.12 -2.72
CA PRO A 46 1.95 -35.05 -3.06
C PRO A 46 0.91 -35.49 -4.10
N GLY A 47 -0.34 -35.06 -3.91
CA GLY A 47 -1.47 -35.45 -4.77
C GLY A 47 -2.17 -36.74 -4.36
N SER A 48 -1.70 -37.46 -3.33
CA SER A 48 -2.38 -38.65 -2.77
C SER A 48 -2.50 -38.62 -1.25
N LEU A 49 -2.30 -37.45 -0.63
CA LEU A 49 -2.33 -37.25 0.82
C LEU A 49 -3.74 -36.93 1.32
N GLY A 50 -4.07 -37.37 2.53
CA GLY A 50 -5.33 -37.05 3.18
C GLY A 50 -5.36 -37.36 4.68
N PRO A 51 -6.46 -37.01 5.37
CA PRO A 51 -6.52 -37.07 6.83
C PRO A 51 -6.79 -38.49 7.37
N LEU A 52 -7.33 -39.39 6.56
CA LEU A 52 -7.65 -40.75 7.00
C LEU A 52 -6.39 -41.60 7.12
N ASN A 53 -6.20 -42.26 8.27
CA ASN A 53 -5.00 -43.06 8.59
C ASN A 53 -3.69 -42.25 8.52
N LEU A 54 -3.74 -40.94 8.73
CA LEU A 54 -2.57 -40.09 8.72
C LEU A 54 -1.73 -40.30 10.00
N PRO A 55 -0.42 -40.60 9.90
CA PRO A 55 0.42 -40.92 11.07
C PRO A 55 0.97 -39.67 11.78
N ILE A 56 0.67 -38.47 11.28
CA ILE A 56 1.10 -37.17 11.83
C ILE A 56 -0.11 -36.36 12.31
N PRO A 57 0.05 -35.46 13.30
CA PRO A 57 -1.04 -34.61 13.73
C PRO A 57 -1.55 -33.73 12.59
N CYS A 58 -2.80 -33.33 12.74
CA CYS A 58 -3.52 -32.58 11.72
C CYS A 58 -4.34 -31.46 12.35
N ILE A 59 -4.47 -30.34 11.63
CA ILE A 59 -5.34 -29.22 11.94
C ILE A 59 -6.18 -28.92 10.69
N ALA A 60 -7.49 -28.81 10.87
CA ALA A 60 -8.42 -28.47 9.79
C ALA A 60 -8.83 -27.00 9.83
N ASP A 61 -8.95 -26.38 8.66
CA ASP A 61 -9.63 -25.09 8.54
C ASP A 61 -11.09 -25.20 8.96
N ARG A 62 -11.66 -24.11 9.49
CA ARG A 62 -13.08 -24.00 9.84
C ARG A 62 -14.01 -24.48 8.72
N THR A 63 -13.68 -24.22 7.46
CA THR A 63 -14.50 -24.66 6.31
C THR A 63 -14.38 -26.16 6.05
N VAL A 64 -13.21 -26.76 6.29
CA VAL A 64 -12.97 -28.20 6.17
C VAL A 64 -13.72 -28.97 7.25
N ALA A 65 -13.77 -28.44 8.47
CA ALA A 65 -14.52 -29.02 9.58
C ALA A 65 -16.03 -29.14 9.31
N GLN A 66 -16.58 -28.33 8.40
CA GLN A 66 -17.99 -28.34 8.00
C GLN A 66 -18.27 -29.19 6.75
N MET A 67 -17.25 -29.84 6.18
CA MET A 67 -17.42 -30.68 5.00
C MET A 67 -18.10 -32.01 5.35
N ALA A 68 -18.87 -32.53 4.41
CA ALA A 68 -19.46 -33.87 4.43
C ALA A 68 -19.26 -34.52 3.06
N ASP A 69 -19.26 -35.85 3.04
CA ASP A 69 -19.07 -36.67 1.84
C ASP A 69 -17.88 -36.26 0.95
N PHE A 70 -16.80 -35.80 1.57
CA PHE A 70 -15.68 -35.19 0.85
C PHE A 70 -14.72 -36.22 0.27
N SER A 71 -13.87 -35.76 -0.64
CA SER A 71 -12.77 -36.55 -1.20
C SER A 71 -11.43 -36.12 -0.66
N ALA A 72 -10.55 -37.07 -0.35
CA ALA A 72 -9.17 -36.80 0.03
C ALA A 72 -8.25 -37.93 -0.46
N GLY A 73 -6.96 -37.66 -0.55
CA GLY A 73 -5.97 -38.69 -0.87
C GLY A 73 -5.98 -39.81 0.18
N ALA A 74 -5.68 -41.03 -0.25
CA ALA A 74 -5.77 -42.21 0.60
C ALA A 74 -4.51 -42.47 1.43
N ASN A 75 -3.51 -41.58 1.39
CA ASN A 75 -2.14 -41.84 1.84
C ASN A 75 -1.53 -43.08 1.15
N ILE A 76 -1.95 -43.31 -0.10
CA ILE A 76 -1.46 -44.36 -1.00
C ILE A 76 -1.38 -43.74 -2.40
N ASP A 77 -0.21 -43.82 -3.04
CA ASP A 77 0.03 -43.20 -4.35
C ASP A 77 -1.04 -43.60 -5.38
N GLY A 78 -1.63 -42.58 -6.01
CA GLY A 78 -2.64 -42.73 -7.05
C GLY A 78 -4.05 -43.08 -6.56
N LYS A 79 -4.31 -43.05 -5.25
CA LYS A 79 -5.62 -43.42 -4.68
C LYS A 79 -6.23 -42.30 -3.84
N HIS A 80 -7.56 -42.24 -3.89
CA HIS A 80 -8.40 -41.31 -3.14
C HIS A 80 -9.57 -42.05 -2.50
N TYR A 81 -9.99 -41.56 -1.35
CA TYR A 81 -11.29 -41.88 -0.78
C TYR A 81 -12.32 -40.84 -1.23
N PHE A 82 -13.57 -41.27 -1.36
CA PHE A 82 -14.72 -40.43 -1.66
C PHE A 82 -15.81 -40.70 -0.63
N GLY A 83 -16.64 -39.69 -0.35
CA GLY A 83 -17.72 -39.82 0.63
C GLY A 83 -17.23 -39.86 2.07
N ILE A 84 -16.04 -39.30 2.36
CA ILE A 84 -15.49 -39.26 3.72
C ILE A 84 -16.35 -38.35 4.60
N ASN A 85 -16.63 -38.77 5.82
CA ASN A 85 -17.33 -37.99 6.84
C ASN A 85 -16.57 -38.00 8.16
N TRP A 86 -16.46 -36.81 8.76
CA TRP A 86 -15.99 -36.66 10.14
C TRP A 86 -16.86 -37.47 11.11
N GLU A 87 -16.26 -37.93 12.20
CA GLU A 87 -16.82 -38.79 13.26
C GLU A 87 -17.23 -40.22 12.81
N ARG A 88 -17.74 -40.39 11.58
CA ARG A 88 -18.06 -41.71 11.02
C ARG A 88 -16.81 -42.48 10.61
N ASP A 89 -15.96 -41.85 9.80
CA ASP A 89 -14.78 -42.50 9.23
C ASP A 89 -13.49 -42.13 9.97
N LEU A 90 -13.42 -40.91 10.50
CA LEU A 90 -12.28 -40.40 11.26
C LEU A 90 -12.70 -39.28 12.22
N PRO A 91 -12.04 -39.14 13.39
CA PRO A 91 -12.30 -38.04 14.31
C PRO A 91 -12.02 -36.67 13.65
N LEU A 92 -12.80 -35.66 14.01
CA LEU A 92 -12.48 -34.28 13.62
C LEU A 92 -11.18 -33.82 14.33
N PRO A 93 -10.16 -33.33 13.59
CA PRO A 93 -8.94 -32.80 14.20
C PRO A 93 -9.18 -31.44 14.89
N GLN A 94 -8.12 -30.87 15.47
CA GLN A 94 -8.14 -29.49 15.93
C GLN A 94 -8.57 -28.57 14.78
N VAL A 95 -9.46 -27.62 15.09
CA VAL A 95 -9.98 -26.66 14.11
C VAL A 95 -9.36 -25.30 14.34
N ALA A 96 -8.84 -24.68 13.28
CA ALA A 96 -8.26 -23.34 13.30
C ALA A 96 -8.73 -22.52 12.09
N ASP A 97 -8.52 -21.20 12.17
CA ASP A 97 -8.63 -20.34 10.99
C ASP A 97 -7.32 -20.42 10.21
N LEU A 98 -7.33 -21.10 9.06
CA LEU A 98 -6.12 -21.40 8.31
C LEU A 98 -6.12 -20.76 6.92
N ARG A 99 -7.29 -20.52 6.33
CA ARG A 99 -7.38 -20.08 4.94
C ARG A 99 -7.21 -18.57 4.76
N THR A 100 -6.82 -18.17 3.55
CA THR A 100 -6.99 -16.80 3.07
C THR A 100 -8.46 -16.56 2.73
N VAL A 101 -8.97 -15.37 3.07
CA VAL A 101 -10.33 -14.95 2.73
C VAL A 101 -10.45 -14.67 1.23
N VAL A 102 -11.65 -14.84 0.68
CA VAL A 102 -11.97 -14.53 -0.72
C VAL A 102 -13.02 -13.43 -0.80
N GLU A 103 -13.08 -12.74 -1.95
CA GLU A 103 -14.11 -11.73 -2.21
C GLU A 103 -15.51 -12.30 -1.95
N GLY A 104 -16.34 -11.58 -1.19
CA GLY A 104 -17.70 -12.00 -0.86
C GLY A 104 -17.82 -12.93 0.36
N ASP A 105 -16.71 -13.33 0.99
CA ASP A 105 -16.77 -14.04 2.28
C ASP A 105 -17.56 -13.23 3.33
N PRO A 106 -18.33 -13.87 4.24
CA PRO A 106 -19.00 -13.17 5.31
C PRO A 106 -18.01 -12.40 6.19
N SER A 107 -18.37 -11.17 6.55
CA SER A 107 -17.55 -10.38 7.46
C SER A 107 -17.45 -11.07 8.83
N PRO A 108 -16.26 -11.11 9.46
CA PRO A 108 -16.08 -11.74 10.77
C PRO A 108 -16.82 -11.02 11.90
N ASP A 109 -17.30 -9.80 11.69
CA ASP A 109 -18.15 -9.06 12.64
C ASP A 109 -19.65 -9.41 12.51
N GLY A 110 -20.01 -10.29 11.58
CA GLY A 110 -21.38 -10.74 11.33
C GLY A 110 -22.21 -9.81 10.43
N THR A 111 -21.64 -8.73 9.92
CA THR A 111 -22.37 -7.74 9.11
C THR A 111 -21.77 -7.60 7.72
N GLY A 112 -22.52 -7.99 6.68
CA GLY A 112 -22.12 -7.84 5.29
C GLY A 112 -21.05 -8.85 4.84
N SER A 113 -20.36 -8.50 3.75
CA SER A 113 -19.36 -9.35 3.09
C SER A 113 -18.05 -8.59 2.87
N LEU A 114 -16.95 -9.32 2.80
CA LEU A 114 -15.61 -8.77 2.55
C LEU A 114 -15.43 -8.35 1.11
N THR A 115 -14.83 -7.17 0.92
CA THR A 115 -14.30 -6.69 -0.36
C THR A 115 -12.79 -6.55 -0.29
N ILE A 116 -12.08 -6.91 -1.35
CA ILE A 116 -10.62 -6.92 -1.41
C ILE A 116 -10.15 -5.79 -2.32
N ALA A 117 -9.39 -4.86 -1.74
CA ALA A 117 -8.72 -3.78 -2.45
C ALA A 117 -7.21 -3.95 -2.40
N ARG A 118 -6.51 -3.41 -3.40
CA ARG A 118 -5.05 -3.32 -3.39
C ARG A 118 -4.64 -2.05 -2.65
N GLY A 119 -3.67 -2.17 -1.75
CA GLY A 119 -3.13 -1.06 -0.98
C GLY A 119 -1.61 -1.11 -0.92
N ILE A 120 -0.99 0.05 -0.82
CA ILE A 120 0.43 0.20 -0.52
C ILE A 120 0.54 0.54 0.96
N GLU A 121 1.19 -0.31 1.75
CA GLU A 121 1.42 -0.03 3.17
C GLU A 121 2.41 1.14 3.31
N VAL A 122 1.90 2.31 3.71
CA VAL A 122 2.73 3.51 3.94
C VAL A 122 3.14 3.70 5.39
N GLY A 123 2.53 2.95 6.31
CA GLY A 123 2.88 2.96 7.73
C GLY A 123 2.28 1.79 8.48
N HIS A 124 2.86 1.52 9.65
CA HIS A 124 2.48 0.42 10.52
C HIS A 124 2.63 0.84 11.98
N ILE A 125 1.70 0.40 12.82
CA ILE A 125 1.75 0.58 14.27
C ILE A 125 1.74 -0.79 14.96
N PHE A 126 2.61 -1.00 15.93
CA PHE A 126 2.68 -2.26 16.68
C PHE A 126 2.63 -2.02 18.18
N GLN A 127 1.84 -2.85 18.87
CA GLN A 127 1.95 -3.02 20.32
C GLN A 127 3.01 -4.09 20.58
N LEU A 128 4.26 -3.65 20.80
CA LEU A 128 5.39 -4.56 21.02
C LEU A 128 5.34 -5.27 22.37
N GLY A 129 4.50 -4.79 23.29
CA GLY A 129 4.41 -5.32 24.63
C GLY A 129 5.75 -5.15 25.35
N ARG A 130 6.28 -6.23 25.93
CA ARG A 130 7.54 -6.21 26.68
C ARG A 130 8.69 -6.94 26.01
N LYS A 131 8.51 -7.38 24.76
CA LYS A 131 9.46 -8.23 24.01
C LYS A 131 10.90 -7.72 24.06
N TYR A 132 11.09 -6.43 23.76
CA TYR A 132 12.42 -5.82 23.72
C TYR A 132 12.91 -5.39 25.10
N SER A 133 12.04 -4.75 25.89
CA SER A 133 12.36 -4.27 27.22
C SER A 133 12.78 -5.39 28.18
N GLU A 134 12.19 -6.59 28.08
CA GLU A 134 12.61 -7.76 28.87
C GLU A 134 13.99 -8.24 28.43
N ALA A 135 14.19 -8.45 27.12
CA ALA A 135 15.47 -8.89 26.57
C ALA A 135 16.62 -7.93 26.86
N MET A 136 16.34 -6.62 26.89
CA MET A 136 17.33 -5.56 27.14
C MET A 136 17.41 -5.13 28.62
N GLN A 137 16.63 -5.76 29.51
CA GLN A 137 16.55 -5.42 30.94
C GLN A 137 16.19 -3.93 31.21
N ALA A 138 15.34 -3.36 30.36
CA ALA A 138 14.92 -1.97 30.45
C ALA A 138 13.71 -1.81 31.39
N SER A 139 13.97 -1.28 32.59
CA SER A 139 12.95 -1.11 33.65
C SER A 139 12.94 0.30 34.25
N VAL A 140 11.82 0.67 34.85
CA VAL A 140 11.60 1.92 35.60
C VAL A 140 10.95 1.60 36.94
N LEU A 141 11.10 2.47 37.94
CA LEU A 141 10.36 2.33 39.20
C LEU A 141 8.93 2.84 39.00
N ASP A 142 7.94 2.09 39.49
CA ASP A 142 6.56 2.57 39.57
C ASP A 142 6.35 3.50 40.79
N ALA A 143 5.11 3.96 40.98
CA ALA A 143 4.74 4.86 42.06
C ALA A 143 4.99 4.26 43.45
N GLU A 144 5.01 2.93 43.56
CA GLU A 144 5.29 2.17 44.78
C GLU A 144 6.78 1.87 44.95
N GLY A 145 7.64 2.33 44.03
CA GLY A 145 9.08 2.09 44.06
C GLY A 145 9.49 0.68 43.61
N GLN A 146 8.60 -0.06 42.93
CA GLN A 146 8.89 -1.39 42.41
C GLN A 146 9.39 -1.30 40.98
N ALA A 147 10.40 -2.12 40.63
CA ALA A 147 10.89 -2.21 39.27
C ALA A 147 9.82 -2.82 38.34
N ARG A 148 9.44 -2.08 37.30
CA ARG A 148 8.52 -2.50 36.24
C ARG A 148 9.22 -2.47 34.90
N THR A 149 9.12 -3.56 34.16
CA THR A 149 9.52 -3.60 32.76
C THR A 149 8.57 -2.77 31.91
N MET A 150 9.11 -1.86 31.11
CA MET A 150 8.34 -0.92 30.32
C MET A 150 7.51 -1.63 29.25
N THR A 151 6.26 -1.22 29.05
CA THR A 151 5.47 -1.63 27.89
C THR A 151 5.78 -0.71 26.71
N MET A 152 6.03 -1.28 25.55
CA MET A 152 6.48 -0.57 24.36
C MET A 152 5.43 -0.62 23.23
N GLY A 153 5.37 0.48 22.48
CA GLY A 153 4.75 0.56 21.16
C GLY A 153 5.74 1.12 20.16
N CYS A 154 5.59 0.79 18.88
CA CYS A 154 6.34 1.43 17.82
C CYS A 154 5.41 1.87 16.68
N TYR A 155 5.81 2.95 16.01
CA TYR A 155 5.05 3.62 14.97
C TYR A 155 6.01 3.98 13.85
N GLY A 156 5.74 3.49 12.65
CA GLY A 156 6.59 3.69 11.49
C GLY A 156 5.80 4.21 10.30
N ILE A 157 6.38 5.19 9.59
CA ILE A 157 5.91 5.68 8.30
C ILE A 157 7.06 5.59 7.31
N GLY A 158 6.82 4.98 6.15
CA GLY A 158 7.78 4.94 5.06
C GLY A 158 7.79 6.25 4.30
N VAL A 159 8.50 7.27 4.80
CA VAL A 159 8.50 8.63 4.22
C VAL A 159 8.76 8.63 2.70
N SER A 160 9.80 7.95 2.24
CA SER A 160 10.09 7.83 0.80
C SER A 160 9.02 7.04 0.04
N ARG A 161 8.38 6.06 0.69
CA ARG A 161 7.29 5.27 0.10
C ARG A 161 6.01 6.10 -0.05
N VAL A 162 5.73 7.02 0.87
CA VAL A 162 4.58 7.94 0.78
C VAL A 162 4.65 8.78 -0.50
N VAL A 163 5.85 9.27 -0.87
CA VAL A 163 6.04 10.03 -2.12
C VAL A 163 5.65 9.20 -3.34
N ALA A 164 6.16 7.96 -3.43
CA ALA A 164 5.81 7.06 -4.53
C ALA A 164 4.33 6.67 -4.54
N ALA A 165 3.75 6.38 -3.36
CA ALA A 165 2.35 6.02 -3.23
C ALA A 165 1.42 7.18 -3.65
N ALA A 166 1.79 8.42 -3.36
CA ALA A 166 1.04 9.59 -3.82
C ALA A 166 1.06 9.70 -5.35
N ILE A 167 2.18 9.43 -6.02
CA ILE A 167 2.26 9.41 -7.49
C ILE A 167 1.42 8.25 -8.06
N GLU A 168 1.52 7.05 -7.50
CA GLU A 168 0.72 5.89 -7.93
C GLU A 168 -0.79 6.18 -7.89
N GLN A 169 -1.24 6.90 -6.85
CA GLN A 169 -2.65 7.29 -6.71
C GLN A 169 -3.03 8.52 -7.55
N HIS A 170 -2.09 9.43 -7.80
CA HIS A 170 -2.34 10.73 -8.44
C HIS A 170 -1.37 10.99 -9.60
N HIS A 171 -1.69 10.40 -10.75
CA HIS A 171 -1.02 10.68 -12.02
C HIS A 171 -2.02 10.64 -13.18
N ASP A 172 -1.63 11.23 -14.31
CA ASP A 172 -2.32 11.07 -15.58
C ASP A 172 -1.32 10.78 -16.71
N GLN A 173 -1.80 10.73 -17.96
CA GLN A 173 -0.95 10.46 -19.12
C GLN A 173 0.14 11.52 -19.37
N ARG A 174 0.03 12.70 -18.74
CA ARG A 174 0.98 13.82 -18.86
C ARG A 174 2.01 13.84 -17.73
N GLY A 175 1.82 13.06 -16.66
CA GLY A 175 2.77 12.93 -15.55
C GLY A 175 2.12 13.01 -14.18
N ILE A 176 2.88 13.52 -13.20
CA ILE A 176 2.48 13.55 -11.79
C ILE A 176 1.36 14.58 -11.57
N VAL A 177 0.43 14.29 -10.67
CA VAL A 177 -0.57 15.22 -10.16
C VAL A 177 -0.43 15.28 -8.65
N TRP A 178 0.39 16.19 -8.13
CA TRP A 178 0.63 16.25 -6.69
C TRP A 178 -0.62 16.67 -5.90
N PRO A 179 -0.89 16.03 -4.74
CA PRO A 179 -1.67 16.68 -3.69
C PRO A 179 -1.01 18.00 -3.30
N ALA A 180 -1.80 19.05 -3.09
CA ALA A 180 -1.29 20.41 -2.87
C ALA A 180 -0.24 20.51 -1.75
N ALA A 181 -0.42 19.75 -0.66
CA ALA A 181 0.45 19.78 0.50
C ALA A 181 1.87 19.22 0.26
N ILE A 182 2.12 18.50 -0.84
CA ILE A 182 3.41 17.86 -1.13
C ILE A 182 3.93 18.18 -2.54
N ALA A 183 3.31 19.12 -3.23
CA ALA A 183 3.83 19.60 -4.50
C ALA A 183 5.19 20.27 -4.27
N PRO A 184 6.19 20.07 -5.15
CA PRO A 184 7.53 20.63 -4.97
C PRO A 184 7.57 22.15 -5.09
N PHE A 185 6.62 22.71 -5.84
CA PHE A 185 6.31 24.13 -5.97
C PHE A 185 4.81 24.26 -6.20
N GLN A 186 4.24 25.39 -5.85
CA GLN A 186 2.82 25.69 -6.04
C GLN A 186 2.56 26.24 -7.45
N VAL A 187 3.45 27.09 -7.95
CA VAL A 187 3.28 27.80 -9.23
C VAL A 187 4.51 27.67 -10.11
N ALA A 188 4.32 27.35 -11.39
CA ALA A 188 5.33 27.45 -12.43
C ALA A 188 5.11 28.74 -13.23
N LEU A 189 6.13 29.60 -13.27
CA LEU A 189 6.13 30.86 -14.01
C LEU A 189 6.96 30.71 -15.31
N LEU A 190 6.30 30.88 -16.45
CA LEU A 190 6.83 30.51 -17.77
C LEU A 190 6.89 31.73 -18.70
N PRO A 191 8.04 32.43 -18.76
CA PRO A 191 8.23 33.56 -19.65
C PRO A 191 8.51 33.15 -21.11
N MET A 192 7.69 33.62 -22.05
CA MET A 192 7.90 33.37 -23.48
C MET A 192 8.97 34.29 -24.05
N LYS A 193 10.10 33.69 -24.47
CA LYS A 193 11.23 34.41 -25.10
C LYS A 193 11.80 35.53 -24.21
N MET A 194 11.95 35.27 -22.91
CA MET A 194 12.47 36.22 -21.91
C MET A 194 13.72 36.98 -22.36
N ASN A 195 14.68 36.29 -22.99
CA ASN A 195 15.94 36.89 -23.43
C ASN A 195 15.82 37.81 -24.66
N ARG A 196 14.65 37.84 -25.31
CA ARG A 196 14.37 38.69 -26.48
C ARG A 196 13.37 39.81 -26.19
N SER A 197 12.70 39.76 -25.04
CA SER A 197 11.70 40.75 -24.65
C SER A 197 12.03 41.31 -23.28
N GLN A 198 12.48 42.56 -23.25
CA GLN A 198 12.71 43.30 -22.01
C GLN A 198 11.42 43.40 -21.18
N ARG A 199 10.28 43.63 -21.84
CA ARG A 199 8.97 43.72 -21.19
C ARG A 199 8.56 42.42 -20.51
N VAL A 200 8.68 41.28 -21.19
CA VAL A 200 8.39 39.96 -20.60
C VAL A 200 9.32 39.71 -19.41
N ARG A 201 10.61 40.03 -19.55
CA ARG A 201 11.59 39.88 -18.47
C ARG A 201 11.20 40.68 -17.22
N GLU A 202 10.96 41.98 -17.38
CA GLU A 202 10.61 42.89 -16.27
C GLU A 202 9.32 42.44 -15.56
N VAL A 203 8.29 42.06 -16.31
CA VAL A 203 7.02 41.57 -15.73
C VAL A 203 7.22 40.23 -15.01
N THR A 204 8.04 39.34 -15.56
CA THR A 204 8.31 38.02 -14.95
C THR A 204 9.07 38.16 -13.64
N GLU A 205 10.14 38.95 -13.62
CA GLU A 205 10.93 39.21 -12.41
C GLU A 205 10.08 39.90 -11.32
N ARG A 206 9.19 40.82 -11.71
CA ARG A 206 8.22 41.44 -10.81
C ARG A 206 7.25 40.42 -10.22
N LEU A 207 6.57 39.64 -11.07
CA LEU A 207 5.59 38.63 -10.61
C LEU A 207 6.24 37.57 -9.73
N TYR A 208 7.44 37.09 -10.09
CA TYR A 208 8.19 36.15 -9.27
C TYR A 208 8.44 36.72 -7.86
N THR A 209 8.87 37.98 -7.79
CA THR A 209 9.12 38.67 -6.52
C THR A 209 7.83 38.84 -5.71
N GLU A 210 6.76 39.34 -6.33
CA GLU A 210 5.47 39.59 -5.66
C GLU A 210 4.83 38.28 -5.16
N MET A 211 4.85 37.20 -5.95
CA MET A 211 4.35 35.88 -5.56
C MET A 211 5.17 35.29 -4.40
N THR A 212 6.50 35.38 -4.46
CA THR A 212 7.37 34.89 -3.39
C THR A 212 7.14 35.67 -2.10
N GLN A 213 6.97 37.00 -2.18
CA GLN A 213 6.63 37.85 -1.03
C GLN A 213 5.25 37.53 -0.45
N ALA A 214 4.32 37.05 -1.27
CA ALA A 214 3.02 36.56 -0.86
C ALA A 214 3.06 35.14 -0.24
N GLY A 215 4.24 34.53 -0.12
CA GLY A 215 4.43 33.20 0.46
C GLY A 215 4.17 32.05 -0.51
N ILE A 216 4.04 32.33 -1.81
CA ILE A 216 3.82 31.31 -2.83
C ILE A 216 5.17 30.71 -3.23
N GLU A 217 5.26 29.38 -3.24
CA GLU A 217 6.44 28.66 -3.74
C GLU A 217 6.43 28.62 -5.28
N VAL A 218 7.30 29.42 -5.90
CA VAL A 218 7.33 29.59 -7.36
C VAL A 218 8.57 28.94 -7.99
N LEU A 219 8.36 28.09 -9.00
CA LEU A 219 9.39 27.68 -9.95
C LEU A 219 9.37 28.64 -11.14
N LEU A 220 10.47 29.36 -11.37
CA LEU A 220 10.68 30.12 -12.59
C LEU A 220 11.39 29.25 -13.62
N ASP A 221 10.79 29.08 -14.81
CA ASP A 221 11.44 28.41 -15.94
C ASP A 221 12.12 29.45 -16.84
N ASP A 222 13.37 29.80 -16.53
CA ASP A 222 14.18 30.78 -17.26
C ASP A 222 15.04 30.15 -18.39
N ARG A 223 14.78 28.89 -18.74
CA ARG A 223 15.55 28.14 -19.73
C ARG A 223 15.26 28.62 -21.16
N GLU A 224 16.27 28.61 -22.02
CA GLU A 224 16.11 28.90 -23.46
C GLU A 224 15.58 27.69 -24.27
N VAL A 225 14.40 27.18 -23.91
CA VAL A 225 13.78 26.03 -24.59
C VAL A 225 12.50 26.44 -25.35
N ARG A 226 12.02 25.57 -26.25
CA ARG A 226 10.77 25.84 -26.98
C ARG A 226 9.57 25.70 -26.02
N PRO A 227 8.50 26.49 -26.19
CA PRO A 227 7.34 26.44 -25.31
C PRO A 227 6.74 25.04 -25.11
N GLY A 228 6.69 24.22 -26.16
CA GLY A 228 6.18 22.85 -26.06
C GLY A 228 6.97 21.97 -25.07
N PHE A 229 8.30 22.12 -25.00
CA PHE A 229 9.11 21.40 -24.00
C PHE A 229 8.89 21.95 -22.60
N MET A 230 8.83 23.27 -22.47
CA MET A 230 8.56 23.93 -21.19
C MET A 230 7.23 23.46 -20.58
N PHE A 231 6.17 23.43 -21.39
CA PHE A 231 4.85 22.97 -20.94
C PHE A 231 4.84 21.49 -20.58
N ALA A 232 5.46 20.64 -21.40
CA ALA A 232 5.54 19.20 -21.12
C ALA A 232 6.33 18.91 -19.84
N ASP A 233 7.45 19.60 -19.59
CA ASP A 233 8.24 19.43 -18.38
C ASP A 233 7.43 19.81 -17.12
N MET A 234 6.75 20.95 -17.15
CA MET A 234 5.94 21.42 -16.01
C MET A 234 4.74 20.51 -15.72
N GLU A 235 4.13 19.95 -16.77
CA GLU A 235 3.08 18.94 -16.64
C GLU A 235 3.62 17.61 -16.10
N LEU A 236 4.82 17.21 -16.54
CA LEU A 236 5.47 15.97 -16.12
C LEU A 236 5.81 15.99 -14.63
N ILE A 237 6.46 17.07 -14.16
CA ILE A 237 6.85 17.23 -12.75
C ILE A 237 5.67 17.58 -11.84
N GLY A 238 4.52 17.93 -12.43
CA GLY A 238 3.23 18.00 -11.74
C GLY A 238 2.95 19.28 -10.95
N ILE A 239 3.55 20.41 -11.31
CA ILE A 239 3.32 21.68 -10.58
C ILE A 239 1.85 22.09 -10.73
N PRO A 240 1.10 22.34 -9.63
CA PRO A 240 -0.36 22.51 -9.65
C PRO A 240 -0.86 23.68 -10.49
N HIS A 241 -0.12 24.79 -10.56
CA HIS A 241 -0.53 25.98 -11.29
C HIS A 241 0.55 26.43 -12.26
N ARG A 242 0.16 26.77 -13.49
CA ARG A 242 1.05 27.30 -14.51
C ARG A 242 0.60 28.69 -14.93
N VAL A 243 1.53 29.64 -14.96
CA VAL A 243 1.31 31.01 -15.44
C VAL A 243 2.29 31.29 -16.57
N VAL A 244 1.77 31.61 -17.75
CA VAL A 244 2.54 31.87 -18.96
C VAL A 244 2.49 33.37 -19.28
N ILE A 245 3.66 33.96 -19.50
CA ILE A 245 3.83 35.39 -19.76
C ILE A 245 4.34 35.57 -21.19
N GLY A 246 3.57 36.23 -22.07
CA GLY A 246 4.02 36.53 -23.43
C GLY A 246 3.59 37.90 -23.90
N GLU A 247 4.30 38.46 -24.88
CA GLU A 247 4.02 39.80 -25.43
C GLU A 247 2.54 40.01 -25.79
N ARG A 248 1.93 39.04 -26.48
CA ARG A 248 0.53 39.12 -26.91
C ARG A 248 -0.47 39.20 -25.76
N SER A 249 -0.23 38.48 -24.65
CA SER A 249 -1.09 38.56 -23.48
C SER A 249 -0.87 39.88 -22.75
N LEU A 250 0.39 40.32 -22.66
CA LEU A 250 0.75 41.58 -22.02
C LEU A 250 0.17 42.79 -22.77
N ASP A 251 0.03 42.74 -24.10
CA ASP A 251 -0.66 43.78 -24.89
C ASP A 251 -2.11 44.00 -24.44
N GLN A 252 -2.72 42.98 -23.85
CA GLN A 252 -4.09 43.01 -23.32
C GLN A 252 -4.12 43.25 -21.80
N GLY A 253 -2.95 43.37 -21.16
CA GLY A 253 -2.85 43.48 -19.70
C GLY A 253 -3.08 42.15 -18.96
N GLU A 254 -2.85 41.02 -19.63
CA GLU A 254 -3.21 39.69 -19.15
C GLU A 254 -2.02 38.71 -19.15
N VAL A 255 -2.19 37.61 -18.42
CA VAL A 255 -1.36 36.40 -18.44
C VAL A 255 -2.22 35.17 -18.68
N GLU A 256 -1.65 34.12 -19.26
CA GLU A 256 -2.35 32.86 -19.43
C GLU A 256 -2.14 31.99 -18.19
N TYR A 257 -3.22 31.52 -17.58
CA TYR A 257 -3.23 30.64 -16.41
C TYR A 257 -3.84 29.28 -16.76
N ARG A 258 -3.31 28.22 -16.16
CA ARG A 258 -3.89 26.87 -16.23
C ARG A 258 -3.56 26.06 -14.98
N ALA A 259 -4.55 25.39 -14.37
CA ALA A 259 -4.26 24.37 -13.36
C ALA A 259 -3.78 23.06 -14.02
N ARG A 260 -2.95 22.28 -13.33
CA ARG A 260 -2.41 21.00 -13.80
C ARG A 260 -3.49 20.00 -14.21
N THR A 261 -4.64 20.07 -13.55
CA THR A 261 -5.80 19.21 -13.79
C THR A 261 -6.75 19.75 -14.86
N ASP A 262 -6.63 21.02 -15.26
CA ASP A 262 -7.54 21.63 -16.23
C ASP A 262 -7.20 21.22 -17.67
N SER A 263 -8.23 21.12 -18.52
CA SER A 263 -8.10 20.82 -19.94
C SER A 263 -7.72 22.04 -20.79
N GLU A 264 -8.13 23.24 -20.37
CA GLU A 264 -7.96 24.49 -21.12
C GLU A 264 -7.26 25.56 -20.27
N SER A 265 -6.61 26.51 -20.95
CA SER A 265 -6.05 27.69 -20.31
C SER A 265 -7.09 28.82 -20.28
N SER A 266 -6.99 29.70 -19.28
CA SER A 266 -7.77 30.93 -19.17
C SER A 266 -6.87 32.16 -19.18
N MET A 267 -7.33 33.27 -19.75
CA MET A 267 -6.65 34.56 -19.62
C MET A 267 -7.07 35.23 -18.30
N VAL A 268 -6.10 35.75 -17.56
CA VAL A 268 -6.30 36.40 -16.27
C VAL A 268 -5.61 37.76 -16.30
N ALA A 269 -6.31 38.79 -15.82
CA ALA A 269 -5.73 40.12 -15.69
C ALA A 269 -4.46 40.08 -14.82
N LEU A 270 -3.41 40.77 -15.28
CA LEU A 270 -2.08 40.72 -14.66
C LEU A 270 -2.09 41.16 -13.20
N ASP A 271 -2.97 42.09 -12.82
CA ASP A 271 -3.16 42.57 -11.45
C ASP A 271 -4.01 41.64 -10.56
N ARG A 272 -4.66 40.63 -11.14
CA ARG A 272 -5.51 39.66 -10.43
C ARG A 272 -4.86 38.29 -10.22
N ILE A 273 -3.81 37.96 -10.97
CA ILE A 273 -3.25 36.60 -10.96
C ILE A 273 -2.80 36.14 -9.57
N ILE A 274 -2.18 37.03 -8.78
CA ILE A 274 -1.70 36.68 -7.44
C ILE A 274 -2.86 36.39 -6.49
N ALA A 275 -3.89 37.25 -6.48
CA ALA A 275 -5.08 37.04 -5.65
C ALA A 275 -5.80 35.73 -6.02
N GLN A 276 -5.95 35.44 -7.31
CA GLN A 276 -6.55 34.19 -7.77
C GLN A 276 -5.74 32.96 -7.33
N LEU A 277 -4.41 33.02 -7.34
CA LEU A 277 -3.57 31.93 -6.85
C LEU A 277 -3.74 31.73 -5.35
N GLN A 278 -3.77 32.81 -4.56
CA GLN A 278 -4.01 32.73 -3.11
C GLN A 278 -5.37 32.13 -2.74
N GLU A 279 -6.40 32.29 -3.58
CA GLU A 279 -7.70 31.65 -3.37
C GLU A 279 -7.70 30.14 -3.68
N LYS A 280 -6.73 29.67 -4.48
CA LYS A 280 -6.64 28.27 -4.95
C LYS A 280 -5.64 27.41 -4.17
N LEU A 281 -4.71 28.02 -3.47
CA LEU A 281 -3.69 27.39 -2.63
C LEU A 281 -4.20 27.16 -1.21
#